data_AF-A0A6F9DJ74-F1
#
_entry.id   AF-A0A6F9DJ74-F1
#
_cell.length_a   1.000
_cell.length_b   1.000
_cell.length_c   1.000
_cell.angle_alpha   90.00
_cell.angle_beta   90.00
_cell.angle_gamma   90.00
#
_symmetry.space_group_name_H-M   'P 1'
#
loop_
_entity.id
_entity.type
_entity.pdbx_description
1 polymer ?
#
loop_
_entity_poly.entity_id
_entity_poly.type
_entity_poly.pdbx_seq_one_letter_code
_entity_poly.pdbx_strand_id
1 'polypeptide(L)'
;MDVFISDDLRIKNPNFSRLVDRLQEKIKRQHDTKLNEEHIEAKCSWMTHQVLLLAVKHVLQTHEVKILKGELSTHDAKCWTAVKNLFTINECKAYLSAHKDNSLLGIDEKTLMCTLTNDDKKFITKGKSLLQTEVENYLCKVCLKLSELHDETPAENVKILKSRSFLLGEMLENESEELKQKQTMLKESREDETNAYLTYRETLQSCSELLVTLLKKYWLNLQAKKDRISVKNAWACVENFTAKLRSECFSLKCETYTHQKVEALQRIRLEIEETTKQREFELSDINQQLAHYRQLGTEFEAVAAEYGNVTDHLQKQEWTLAEIKKNTGQE
;
A
#
# COMPACT_ATOMS: atom_id res chain seq x y z
N MET A 1 -17.63 -21.60 -13.04
CA MET A 1 -16.87 -21.11 -11.87
C MET A 1 -17.79 -21.07 -10.67
N ASP A 2 -17.81 -22.12 -9.86
CA ASP A 2 -18.47 -22.08 -8.56
C ASP A 2 -17.54 -21.38 -7.58
N VAL A 3 -17.92 -20.16 -7.17
CA VAL A 3 -17.20 -19.40 -6.15
C VAL A 3 -17.56 -20.02 -4.80
N PHE A 4 -16.71 -20.93 -4.31
CA PHE A 4 -16.78 -21.41 -2.93
C PHE A 4 -16.36 -20.28 -2.00
N ILE A 5 -17.34 -19.61 -1.40
CA ILE A 5 -17.10 -18.64 -0.32
C ILE A 5 -16.95 -19.42 0.98
N SER A 6 -15.78 -19.33 1.63
CA SER A 6 -15.52 -19.93 2.95
C SER A 6 -16.59 -19.50 3.96
N ASP A 7 -17.05 -20.43 4.81
CA ASP A 7 -18.15 -20.24 5.76
C ASP A 7 -17.97 -19.03 6.71
N ASP A 8 -16.71 -18.65 7.00
CA ASP A 8 -16.37 -17.47 7.80
C ASP A 8 -16.84 -16.14 7.18
N LEU A 9 -16.88 -16.03 5.85
CA LEU A 9 -17.34 -14.83 5.14
C LEU A 9 -18.88 -14.79 5.06
N ARG A 10 -19.54 -15.95 5.12
CA ARG A 10 -21.00 -16.07 5.17
C ARG A 10 -21.60 -15.54 6.47
N ILE A 11 -20.90 -15.76 7.58
CA ILE A 11 -21.34 -15.32 8.92
C ILE A 11 -21.09 -13.83 9.12
N LYS A 12 -19.95 -13.30 8.63
CA LYS A 12 -19.59 -11.88 8.82
C LYS A 12 -20.41 -10.90 7.98
N ASN A 13 -20.89 -11.29 6.79
CA ASN A 13 -21.62 -10.39 5.89
C ASN A 13 -22.81 -11.08 5.19
N PRO A 14 -24.00 -11.16 5.84
CA PRO A 14 -25.18 -11.85 5.30
C PRO A 14 -25.80 -11.16 4.07
N ASN A 15 -25.55 -9.85 3.90
CA ASN A 15 -26.01 -9.13 2.72
C ASN A 15 -25.17 -9.45 1.48
N PHE A 16 -23.88 -9.75 1.67
CA PHE A 16 -22.97 -10.11 0.58
C PHE A 16 -23.24 -11.54 0.08
N SER A 17 -23.49 -12.49 0.98
CA SER A 17 -23.91 -13.84 0.59
C SER A 17 -25.22 -13.83 -0.19
N ARG A 18 -26.24 -13.07 0.26
CA ARG A 18 -27.50 -12.88 -0.50
C ARG A 18 -27.33 -12.20 -1.86
N LEU A 19 -26.28 -11.38 -2.02
CA LEU A 19 -25.96 -10.77 -3.30
C LEU A 19 -25.32 -11.81 -4.23
N VAL A 20 -24.36 -12.59 -3.72
CA VAL A 20 -23.69 -13.65 -4.48
C VAL A 20 -24.67 -14.74 -4.89
N ASP A 21 -25.56 -15.18 -4.00
CA ASP A 21 -26.59 -16.17 -4.31
C ASP A 21 -27.53 -15.64 -5.42
N ARG A 22 -27.95 -14.37 -5.33
CA ARG A 22 -28.76 -13.72 -6.39
C ARG A 22 -28.01 -13.55 -7.70
N LEU A 23 -26.70 -13.32 -7.66
CA LEU A 23 -25.86 -13.22 -8.86
C LEU A 23 -25.65 -14.60 -9.49
N GLN A 24 -25.40 -15.64 -8.70
CA GLN A 24 -25.35 -17.03 -9.17
C GLN A 24 -26.69 -17.46 -9.77
N GLU A 25 -27.81 -17.08 -9.17
CA GLU A 25 -29.14 -17.36 -9.71
C GLU A 25 -29.38 -16.62 -11.04
N LYS A 26 -28.93 -15.38 -11.16
CA LYS A 26 -28.96 -14.63 -12.44
C LYS A 26 -28.05 -15.23 -13.50
N ILE A 27 -26.86 -15.69 -13.13
CA ILE A 27 -25.91 -16.35 -14.04
C ILE A 27 -26.48 -17.70 -14.51
N LYS A 28 -27.11 -18.47 -13.62
CA LYS A 28 -27.80 -19.72 -13.98
C LYS A 28 -28.97 -19.45 -14.94
N ARG A 29 -29.81 -18.44 -14.67
CA ARG A 29 -30.89 -18.02 -15.60
C ARG A 29 -30.37 -17.55 -16.97
N GLN A 30 -29.16 -16.97 -17.04
CA GLN A 30 -28.52 -16.61 -18.31
C GLN A 30 -27.91 -17.80 -19.06
N HIS A 31 -27.66 -18.92 -18.36
CA HIS A 31 -27.11 -20.14 -18.92
C HIS A 31 -28.15 -21.25 -19.14
N ASP A 32 -29.45 -20.99 -18.93
CA ASP A 32 -30.50 -21.93 -19.31
C ASP A 32 -30.43 -22.18 -20.82
N THR A 33 -29.90 -23.35 -21.17
CA THR A 33 -29.59 -23.76 -22.54
C THR A 33 -30.82 -23.77 -23.44
N LYS A 34 -32.00 -24.06 -22.88
CA LYS A 34 -33.28 -24.01 -23.60
C LYS A 34 -33.68 -22.61 -24.03
N LEU A 35 -33.44 -21.59 -23.20
CA LEU A 35 -33.72 -20.19 -23.55
C LEU A 35 -32.75 -19.73 -24.64
N ASN A 36 -31.50 -20.19 -24.60
CA ASN A 36 -30.52 -19.91 -25.65
C ASN A 36 -30.89 -20.60 -26.98
N GLU A 37 -31.38 -21.83 -26.97
CA GLU A 37 -31.85 -22.52 -28.17
C GLU A 37 -33.07 -21.82 -28.80
N GLU A 38 -34.08 -21.47 -27.99
CA GLU A 38 -35.25 -20.71 -28.46
C GLU A 38 -34.87 -19.31 -28.97
N HIS A 39 -33.91 -18.64 -28.33
CA HIS A 39 -33.40 -17.35 -28.80
C HIS A 39 -32.56 -17.47 -30.08
N ILE A 40 -31.79 -18.55 -30.26
CA ILE A 40 -31.05 -18.83 -31.49
C ILE A 40 -32.05 -19.10 -32.62
N GLU A 41 -33.08 -19.91 -32.38
CA GLU A 41 -34.11 -20.22 -33.39
C GLU A 41 -34.93 -18.98 -33.78
N ALA A 42 -35.35 -18.17 -32.79
CA ALA A 42 -36.02 -16.90 -33.05
C ALA A 42 -35.13 -15.90 -33.80
N LYS A 43 -33.84 -15.85 -33.48
CA LYS A 43 -32.86 -14.99 -34.18
C LYS A 43 -32.63 -15.47 -35.61
N CYS A 44 -32.49 -16.77 -35.84
CA CYS A 44 -32.37 -17.35 -37.18
C CYS A 44 -33.62 -17.05 -38.01
N SER A 45 -34.82 -17.23 -37.43
CA SER A 45 -36.07 -16.84 -38.09
C SER A 45 -36.11 -15.35 -38.40
N TRP A 46 -35.75 -14.46 -37.47
CA TRP A 46 -35.70 -13.03 -37.76
C TRP A 46 -34.69 -12.69 -38.87
N MET A 47 -33.51 -13.30 -38.86
CA MET A 47 -32.48 -13.07 -39.89
C MET A 47 -32.94 -13.55 -41.26
N THR A 48 -33.63 -14.69 -41.37
CA THR A 48 -34.18 -15.15 -42.66
C THR A 48 -35.24 -14.19 -43.19
N HIS A 49 -36.15 -13.72 -42.33
CA HIS A 49 -37.16 -12.72 -42.71
C HIS A 49 -36.52 -11.39 -43.13
N GLN A 50 -35.50 -10.93 -42.43
CA GLN A 50 -34.81 -9.68 -42.72
C GLN A 50 -34.01 -9.75 -44.03
N VAL A 51 -33.33 -10.87 -44.29
CA VAL A 51 -32.61 -11.10 -45.55
C VAL A 51 -33.58 -11.15 -46.73
N LEU A 52 -34.74 -11.80 -46.58
CA LEU A 52 -35.78 -11.81 -47.61
C LEU A 52 -36.32 -10.40 -47.89
N LEU A 53 -36.58 -9.61 -46.85
CA LEU A 53 -37.07 -8.24 -46.99
C LEU A 53 -36.04 -7.34 -47.71
N LEU A 54 -34.76 -7.44 -47.35
CA LEU A 54 -33.68 -6.71 -48.01
C LEU A 54 -33.48 -7.16 -49.47
N ALA A 55 -33.59 -8.46 -49.76
CA ALA A 55 -33.51 -8.98 -51.12
C ALA A 55 -34.66 -8.44 -51.99
N VAL A 56 -35.89 -8.44 -51.47
CA VAL A 56 -37.06 -7.88 -52.17
C VAL A 56 -36.88 -6.38 -52.41
N LYS A 57 -36.41 -5.61 -51.42
CA LYS A 57 -36.13 -4.17 -51.59
C LYS A 57 -35.06 -3.92 -52.66
N HIS A 58 -33.98 -4.70 -52.66
CA HIS A 58 -32.91 -4.56 -53.66
C HIS A 58 -33.38 -4.92 -55.07
N VAL A 59 -34.18 -5.97 -55.23
CA VAL A 59 -34.80 -6.32 -56.52
C VAL A 59 -35.71 -5.19 -56.98
N LEU A 60 -36.61 -4.68 -56.13
CA LEU A 60 -37.47 -3.53 -56.47
C LEU A 60 -36.66 -2.31 -56.92
N GLN A 61 -35.59 -1.95 -56.20
CA GLN A 61 -34.69 -0.84 -56.58
C GLN A 61 -33.97 -1.10 -57.90
N THR A 62 -33.52 -2.34 -58.15
CA THR A 62 -32.86 -2.70 -59.42
C THR A 62 -33.81 -2.60 -60.60
N HIS A 63 -35.07 -2.97 -60.42
CA HIS A 63 -36.11 -2.87 -61.45
C HIS A 63 -36.57 -1.41 -61.66
N GLU A 64 -36.62 -0.58 -60.63
CA GLU A 64 -36.82 0.86 -60.77
C GLU A 64 -35.72 1.52 -61.60
N VAL A 65 -34.46 1.17 -61.35
CA VAL A 65 -33.33 1.67 -62.15
C VAL A 65 -33.43 1.20 -63.60
N LYS A 66 -33.90 -0.03 -63.87
CA LYS A 66 -34.11 -0.52 -65.24
C LYS A 66 -35.31 0.13 -65.94
N ILE A 67 -36.37 0.45 -65.21
CA ILE A 67 -37.53 1.21 -65.73
C ILE A 67 -37.10 2.64 -66.08
N LEU A 68 -36.31 3.29 -65.23
CA LEU A 68 -35.77 4.63 -65.47
C LEU A 68 -34.78 4.67 -66.64
N LYS A 69 -34.09 3.56 -66.93
CA LYS A 69 -33.19 3.41 -68.09
C LYS A 69 -33.91 3.04 -69.40
N GLY A 70 -35.21 2.71 -69.37
CA GLY A 70 -36.02 2.45 -70.56
C GLY A 70 -35.85 1.08 -71.20
N GLU A 71 -35.29 0.10 -70.48
CA GLU A 71 -34.95 -1.23 -71.04
C GLU A 71 -36.09 -2.26 -70.98
N LEU A 72 -37.26 -1.92 -70.40
CA LEU A 72 -38.36 -2.86 -70.18
C LEU A 72 -39.59 -2.59 -71.05
N SER A 73 -40.26 -3.68 -71.45
CA SER A 73 -41.59 -3.67 -72.06
C SER A 73 -42.59 -2.89 -71.20
N THR A 74 -43.44 -2.07 -71.84
CA THR A 74 -44.48 -1.25 -71.19
C THR A 74 -45.47 -2.06 -70.33
N HIS A 75 -45.57 -3.37 -70.59
CA HIS A 75 -46.36 -4.30 -69.80
C HIS A 75 -45.66 -4.71 -68.48
N ASP A 76 -44.35 -4.93 -68.51
CA ASP A 76 -43.58 -5.33 -67.33
C ASP A 76 -43.33 -4.14 -66.41
N ALA A 77 -43.14 -2.94 -66.97
CA ALA A 77 -43.08 -1.71 -66.19
C ALA A 77 -44.35 -1.49 -65.35
N LYS A 78 -45.54 -1.76 -65.93
CA LYS A 78 -46.82 -1.66 -65.23
C LYS A 78 -46.94 -2.72 -64.11
N CYS A 79 -46.50 -3.96 -64.36
CA CYS A 79 -46.46 -5.01 -63.35
C CYS A 79 -45.58 -4.63 -62.15
N TRP A 80 -44.39 -4.09 -62.39
CA TRP A 80 -43.48 -3.68 -61.30
C TRP A 80 -44.00 -2.47 -60.51
N THR A 81 -44.65 -1.51 -61.18
CA THR A 81 -45.33 -0.41 -60.47
C THR A 81 -46.49 -0.89 -59.61
N ALA A 82 -47.26 -1.89 -60.07
CA ALA A 82 -48.33 -2.49 -59.28
C ALA A 82 -47.79 -3.28 -58.06
N VAL A 83 -46.69 -4.01 -58.24
CA VAL A 83 -46.02 -4.74 -57.13
C VAL A 83 -45.39 -3.77 -56.12
N LYS A 84 -44.81 -2.66 -56.57
CA LYS A 84 -44.32 -1.59 -55.70
C LYS A 84 -45.45 -0.97 -54.87
N ASN A 85 -46.56 -0.64 -55.52
CA ASN A 85 -47.73 -0.07 -54.86
C ASN A 85 -48.26 -1.02 -53.77
N LEU A 86 -48.29 -2.33 -54.04
CA LEU A 86 -48.66 -3.33 -53.04
C LEU A 86 -47.70 -3.43 -51.87
N PHE A 87 -46.39 -3.36 -52.12
CA PHE A 87 -45.39 -3.40 -51.05
C PHE A 87 -45.51 -2.16 -50.16
N THR A 88 -45.68 -0.98 -50.75
CA THR A 88 -45.95 0.25 -49.98
C THR A 88 -47.27 0.20 -49.24
N ILE A 89 -48.33 -0.39 -49.82
CA ILE A 89 -49.61 -0.59 -49.15
C ILE A 89 -49.45 -1.54 -47.96
N ASN A 90 -48.62 -2.58 -48.07
CA ASN A 90 -48.38 -3.54 -47.00
C ASN A 90 -47.51 -2.97 -45.87
N GLU A 91 -46.49 -2.18 -46.19
CA GLU A 91 -45.73 -1.41 -45.19
C GLU A 91 -46.67 -0.43 -44.47
N CYS A 92 -47.47 0.35 -45.22
CA CYS A 92 -48.48 1.25 -44.66
C CYS A 92 -49.52 0.52 -43.80
N LYS A 93 -49.94 -0.69 -44.19
CA LYS A 93 -50.86 -1.53 -43.41
C LYS A 93 -50.24 -1.98 -42.09
N ALA A 94 -48.97 -2.37 -42.08
CA ALA A 94 -48.25 -2.72 -40.86
C ALA A 94 -48.14 -1.51 -39.91
N TYR A 95 -47.80 -0.33 -40.44
CA TYR A 95 -47.75 0.92 -39.68
C TYR A 95 -49.13 1.35 -39.12
N LEU A 96 -50.20 1.21 -39.90
CA LEU A 96 -51.58 1.48 -39.46
C LEU A 96 -52.08 0.47 -38.42
N SER A 97 -51.68 -0.80 -38.51
CA SER A 97 -52.07 -1.82 -37.52
C SER A 97 -51.37 -1.67 -36.16
N ALA A 98 -50.17 -1.07 -36.15
CA ALA A 98 -49.39 -0.79 -34.94
C ALA A 98 -49.91 0.44 -34.16
N HIS A 99 -50.56 1.38 -34.85
CA HIS A 99 -51.15 2.59 -34.27
C HIS A 99 -52.68 2.56 -34.42
N LYS A 100 -53.37 1.94 -33.45
CA LYS A 100 -54.85 1.85 -33.44
C LYS A 100 -55.56 3.21 -33.41
N ASP A 101 -54.87 4.25 -32.97
CA ASP A 101 -55.39 5.60 -32.90
C ASP A 101 -54.52 6.50 -33.78
N ASN A 102 -54.91 6.65 -35.05
CA ASN A 102 -54.98 7.93 -35.74
C ASN A 102 -55.11 7.74 -37.25
N SER A 103 -56.27 8.13 -37.75
CA SER A 103 -56.55 8.47 -39.15
C SER A 103 -55.75 9.69 -39.60
N LEU A 104 -54.41 9.69 -39.51
CA LEU A 104 -53.63 10.91 -39.75
C LEU A 104 -53.67 11.40 -41.23
N LEU A 105 -54.30 10.65 -42.14
CA LEU A 105 -54.65 11.08 -43.50
C LEU A 105 -56.04 10.62 -43.99
N GLY A 106 -56.93 10.13 -43.11
CA GLY A 106 -58.29 9.71 -43.52
C GLY A 106 -58.34 8.52 -44.50
N ILE A 107 -57.29 7.70 -44.56
CA ILE A 107 -57.22 6.52 -45.41
C ILE A 107 -57.63 5.30 -44.58
N ASP A 108 -58.86 4.81 -44.80
CA ASP A 108 -59.35 3.56 -44.21
C ASP A 108 -58.72 2.34 -44.94
N GLU A 109 -58.59 1.21 -44.23
CA GLU A 109 -58.07 -0.07 -44.76
C GLU A 109 -58.85 -0.50 -46.02
N LYS A 110 -60.11 -0.09 -46.11
CA LYS A 110 -61.02 -0.32 -47.25
C LYS A 110 -60.72 0.58 -48.45
N THR A 111 -60.28 1.82 -48.24
CA THR A 111 -59.95 2.76 -49.31
C THR A 111 -58.66 2.37 -50.03
N LEU A 112 -57.68 1.81 -49.30
CA LEU A 112 -56.46 1.22 -49.90
C LEU A 112 -56.77 -0.02 -50.75
N MET A 113 -57.70 -0.86 -50.29
CA MET A 113 -58.14 -2.04 -51.04
C MET A 113 -58.93 -1.70 -52.33
N CYS A 114 -59.57 -0.53 -52.40
CA CYS A 114 -60.26 -0.04 -53.61
C CYS A 114 -59.30 0.49 -54.69
N THR A 115 -58.08 0.89 -54.35
CA THR A 115 -57.08 1.30 -55.36
C THR A 115 -56.47 0.13 -56.13
N LEU A 116 -56.73 -1.11 -55.69
CA LEU A 116 -56.35 -2.34 -56.39
C LEU A 116 -57.48 -2.79 -57.30
N THR A 117 -57.37 -2.48 -58.59
CA THR A 117 -58.31 -2.97 -59.60
C THR A 117 -58.14 -4.48 -59.83
N ASN A 118 -59.21 -5.17 -60.28
CA ASN A 118 -59.20 -6.64 -60.46
C ASN A 118 -58.19 -7.14 -61.50
N ASP A 119 -57.65 -6.27 -62.36
CA ASP A 119 -56.56 -6.58 -63.30
C ASP A 119 -55.22 -6.73 -62.58
N ASP A 120 -54.99 -5.97 -61.50
CA ASP A 120 -53.80 -6.09 -60.66
C ASP A 120 -53.71 -7.49 -60.05
N LYS A 121 -54.84 -8.15 -59.70
CA LYS A 121 -54.82 -9.51 -59.13
C LYS A 121 -54.22 -10.57 -60.06
N LYS A 122 -54.38 -10.44 -61.37
CA LYS A 122 -53.77 -11.34 -62.38
C LYS A 122 -52.30 -10.99 -62.65
N PHE A 123 -51.94 -9.71 -62.53
CA PHE A 123 -50.55 -9.27 -62.56
C PHE A 123 -49.80 -9.57 -61.25
N ILE A 124 -50.52 -9.70 -60.13
CA ILE A 124 -50.00 -10.06 -58.82
C ILE A 124 -49.60 -11.53 -58.79
N THR A 125 -50.37 -12.44 -59.37
CA THR A 125 -49.99 -13.86 -59.42
C THR A 125 -48.77 -14.07 -60.30
N LYS A 126 -48.72 -13.44 -61.48
CA LYS A 126 -47.54 -13.47 -62.37
C LYS A 126 -46.34 -12.70 -61.80
N GLY A 127 -46.57 -11.57 -61.15
CA GLY A 127 -45.55 -10.75 -60.50
C GLY A 127 -44.98 -11.40 -59.25
N LYS A 128 -45.78 -12.15 -58.49
CA LYS A 128 -45.29 -12.98 -57.37
C LYS A 128 -44.37 -14.11 -57.85
N SER A 129 -44.73 -14.80 -58.93
CA SER A 129 -43.85 -15.84 -59.49
C SER A 129 -42.58 -15.24 -60.10
N LEU A 130 -42.66 -14.10 -60.78
CA LEU A 130 -41.48 -13.41 -61.32
C LEU A 130 -40.57 -12.88 -60.21
N LEU A 131 -41.15 -12.26 -59.18
CA LEU A 131 -40.44 -11.74 -58.00
C LEU A 131 -39.75 -12.88 -57.26
N GLN A 132 -40.42 -14.02 -57.09
CA GLN A 132 -39.81 -15.19 -56.47
C GLN A 132 -38.60 -15.68 -57.27
N THR A 133 -38.73 -15.85 -58.59
CA THR A 133 -37.61 -16.29 -59.44
C THR A 133 -36.46 -15.28 -59.48
N GLU A 134 -36.73 -13.98 -59.44
CA GLU A 134 -35.67 -12.95 -59.41
C GLU A 134 -35.01 -12.78 -58.04
N VAL A 135 -35.77 -12.92 -56.95
CA VAL A 135 -35.21 -12.97 -55.59
C VAL A 135 -34.35 -14.21 -55.43
N GLU A 136 -34.77 -15.36 -55.92
CA GLU A 136 -33.96 -16.58 -55.95
C GLU A 136 -32.67 -16.39 -56.77
N ASN A 137 -32.76 -15.75 -57.95
CA ASN A 137 -31.58 -15.44 -58.76
C ASN A 137 -30.64 -14.43 -58.09
N TYR A 138 -31.17 -13.44 -57.37
CA TYR A 138 -30.37 -12.46 -56.62
C TYR A 138 -29.68 -13.13 -55.42
N LEU A 139 -30.41 -13.92 -54.63
CA LEU A 139 -29.86 -14.68 -53.51
C LEU A 139 -28.78 -15.66 -53.99
N CYS A 140 -29.02 -16.37 -55.11
CA CYS A 140 -27.98 -17.17 -55.74
C CYS A 140 -26.74 -16.35 -56.07
N LYS A 141 -26.86 -15.17 -56.70
CA LYS A 141 -25.69 -14.31 -57.00
C LYS A 141 -24.94 -13.86 -55.75
N VAL A 142 -25.63 -13.58 -54.65
CA VAL A 142 -24.99 -13.21 -53.37
C VAL A 142 -24.28 -14.41 -52.77
N CYS A 143 -24.89 -15.59 -52.76
CA CYS A 143 -24.25 -16.83 -52.29
C CYS A 143 -23.02 -17.20 -53.14
N LEU A 144 -23.07 -16.97 -54.46
CA LEU A 144 -21.93 -17.16 -55.34
C LEU A 144 -20.78 -16.19 -55.01
N LYS A 145 -21.07 -14.90 -54.78
CA LYS A 145 -20.06 -13.93 -54.33
C LYS A 145 -19.46 -14.24 -52.97
N LEU A 146 -20.26 -14.75 -52.04
CA LEU A 146 -19.77 -15.19 -50.73
C LEU A 146 -18.87 -16.41 -50.88
N SER A 147 -19.29 -17.40 -51.67
CA SER A 147 -18.44 -18.57 -51.98
C SER A 147 -17.13 -18.16 -52.65
N GLU A 148 -17.14 -17.21 -53.59
CA GLU A 148 -15.94 -16.67 -54.24
C GLU A 148 -15.02 -15.89 -53.28
N LEU A 149 -15.56 -15.28 -52.23
CA LEU A 149 -14.77 -14.60 -51.21
C LEU A 149 -14.12 -15.59 -50.23
N HIS A 150 -14.77 -16.73 -50.00
CA HIS A 150 -14.27 -17.79 -49.13
C HIS A 150 -13.27 -18.72 -49.83
N ASP A 151 -13.47 -19.00 -51.12
CA ASP A 151 -12.52 -19.77 -51.93
C ASP A 151 -11.56 -18.84 -52.66
N GLU A 152 -10.30 -18.75 -52.23
CA GLU A 152 -9.23 -18.07 -52.99
C GLU A 152 -8.95 -18.70 -54.38
N THR A 153 -9.64 -19.80 -54.73
CA THR A 153 -9.49 -20.51 -56.00
C THR A 153 -10.70 -20.28 -56.93
N PRO A 154 -10.49 -19.80 -58.17
CA PRO A 154 -11.58 -19.52 -59.09
C PRO A 154 -12.16 -20.84 -59.62
N ALA A 155 -13.43 -21.14 -59.35
CA ALA A 155 -14.05 -22.35 -59.87
C ALA A 155 -14.70 -22.12 -61.24
N GLU A 156 -14.33 -22.96 -62.21
CA GLU A 156 -14.66 -22.85 -63.64
C GLU A 156 -16.13 -23.17 -64.00
N ASN A 157 -17.00 -23.56 -63.05
CA ASN A 157 -18.35 -24.03 -63.36
C ASN A 157 -19.43 -23.59 -62.34
N VAL A 158 -20.46 -22.89 -62.84
CA VAL A 158 -21.62 -22.37 -62.08
C VAL A 158 -22.40 -23.47 -61.33
N LYS A 159 -22.39 -24.71 -61.83
CA LYS A 159 -23.05 -25.85 -61.16
C LYS A 159 -22.29 -26.31 -59.91
N ILE A 160 -20.95 -26.32 -59.97
CA ILE A 160 -20.08 -26.66 -58.83
C ILE A 160 -20.18 -25.56 -57.78
N LEU A 161 -20.20 -24.30 -58.22
CA LEU A 161 -20.39 -23.14 -57.34
C LEU A 161 -21.76 -23.16 -56.65
N LYS A 162 -22.83 -23.60 -57.34
CA LYS A 162 -24.15 -23.81 -56.72
C LYS A 162 -24.14 -24.92 -55.67
N SER A 163 -23.61 -26.11 -55.97
CA SER A 163 -23.52 -27.19 -54.97
C SER A 163 -22.63 -26.80 -53.77
N ARG A 164 -21.56 -26.05 -54.01
CA ARG A 164 -20.63 -25.58 -52.99
C ARG A 164 -21.22 -24.44 -52.15
N SER A 165 -22.08 -23.61 -52.73
CA SER A 165 -22.84 -22.60 -51.98
C SER A 165 -23.86 -23.20 -50.99
N PHE A 166 -24.34 -24.41 -51.25
CA PHE A 166 -25.15 -25.16 -50.26
C PHE A 166 -24.27 -25.78 -49.16
N LEU A 167 -23.04 -26.19 -49.47
CA LEU A 167 -22.06 -26.72 -48.52
C LEU A 167 -21.43 -25.64 -47.62
N LEU A 168 -21.49 -24.37 -48.03
CA LEU A 168 -20.89 -23.25 -47.29
C LEU A 168 -21.41 -23.16 -45.85
N GLY A 169 -22.67 -23.52 -45.59
CA GLY A 169 -23.21 -23.57 -44.23
C GLY A 169 -22.50 -24.59 -43.34
N GLU A 170 -22.27 -25.80 -43.84
CA GLU A 170 -21.58 -26.88 -43.13
C GLU A 170 -20.09 -26.55 -42.92
N MET A 171 -19.44 -25.93 -43.91
CA MET A 171 -18.05 -25.47 -43.76
C MET A 171 -17.92 -24.37 -42.69
N LEU A 172 -18.85 -23.42 -42.67
CA LEU A 172 -18.84 -22.33 -41.68
C LEU A 172 -19.15 -22.84 -40.27
N GLU A 173 -19.99 -23.86 -40.15
CA GLU A 173 -20.29 -24.53 -38.90
C GLU A 173 -19.05 -25.25 -38.36
N ASN A 174 -18.36 -26.02 -39.20
CA ASN A 174 -17.10 -26.70 -38.89
C ASN A 174 -16.00 -25.69 -38.49
N GLU A 175 -15.85 -24.58 -39.20
CA GLU A 175 -14.90 -23.51 -38.83
C GLU A 175 -15.28 -22.86 -37.49
N SER A 176 -16.57 -22.66 -37.22
CA SER A 176 -17.02 -22.15 -35.92
C SER A 176 -16.65 -23.11 -34.79
N GLU A 177 -16.73 -24.42 -35.05
CA GLU A 177 -16.39 -25.46 -34.09
C GLU A 177 -14.88 -25.51 -33.86
N GLU A 178 -14.07 -25.46 -34.92
CA GLU A 178 -12.62 -25.36 -34.81
C GLU A 178 -12.18 -24.08 -34.06
N LEU A 179 -12.83 -22.95 -34.31
CA LEU A 179 -12.54 -21.70 -33.60
C LEU A 179 -12.89 -21.82 -32.12
N LYS A 180 -14.02 -22.46 -31.78
CA LYS A 180 -14.38 -22.73 -30.38
C LYS A 180 -13.35 -23.63 -29.72
N GLN A 181 -12.92 -24.71 -30.38
CA GLN A 181 -11.89 -25.62 -29.87
C GLN A 181 -10.53 -24.91 -29.68
N LYS A 182 -10.10 -24.10 -30.65
CA LYS A 182 -8.88 -23.28 -30.51
C LYS A 182 -9.01 -22.29 -29.36
N GLN A 183 -10.20 -21.73 -29.15
CA GLN A 183 -10.46 -20.82 -28.04
C GLN A 183 -10.44 -21.52 -26.67
N THR A 184 -10.92 -22.76 -26.57
CA THR A 184 -10.80 -23.54 -25.32
C THR A 184 -9.36 -23.92 -25.04
N MET A 185 -8.62 -24.40 -26.05
CA MET A 185 -7.19 -24.72 -25.93
C MET A 185 -6.36 -23.50 -25.50
N LEU A 186 -6.67 -22.32 -26.03
CA LEU A 186 -5.99 -21.08 -25.65
C LEU A 186 -6.31 -20.66 -24.21
N LYS A 187 -7.52 -20.95 -23.71
CA LYS A 187 -7.88 -20.72 -22.30
C LYS A 187 -7.13 -21.69 -21.40
N GLU A 188 -7.10 -22.98 -21.73
CA GLU A 188 -6.37 -24.01 -20.98
C GLU A 188 -4.87 -23.68 -20.90
N SER A 189 -4.25 -23.33 -22.02
CA SER A 189 -2.84 -22.92 -22.03
C SER A 189 -2.56 -21.68 -21.18
N ARG A 190 -3.49 -20.72 -21.12
CA ARG A 190 -3.37 -19.55 -20.24
C ARG A 190 -3.53 -19.93 -18.77
N GLU A 191 -4.44 -20.83 -18.47
CA GLU A 191 -4.63 -21.36 -17.10
C GLU A 191 -3.36 -22.09 -16.65
N ASP A 192 -2.77 -22.93 -17.49
CA ASP A 192 -1.50 -23.60 -17.22
C ASP A 192 -0.35 -22.62 -16.98
N GLU A 193 -0.22 -21.57 -17.80
CA GLU A 193 0.77 -20.52 -17.60
C GLU A 193 0.56 -19.81 -16.27
N THR A 194 -0.69 -19.49 -15.91
CA THR A 194 -0.99 -18.85 -14.63
C THR A 194 -0.69 -19.77 -13.45
N ASN A 195 -1.00 -21.06 -13.56
CA ASN A 195 -0.71 -22.04 -12.52
C ASN A 195 0.80 -22.23 -12.35
N ALA A 196 1.55 -22.32 -13.44
CA ALA A 196 3.01 -22.35 -13.42
C ALA A 196 3.58 -21.09 -12.73
N TYR A 197 3.10 -19.90 -13.09
CA TYR A 197 3.50 -18.65 -12.45
C TYR A 197 3.21 -18.63 -10.95
N LEU A 198 2.04 -19.10 -10.52
CA LEU A 198 1.66 -19.17 -9.10
C LEU A 198 2.58 -20.13 -8.33
N THR A 199 2.86 -21.32 -8.86
CA THR A 199 3.78 -22.27 -8.21
C THR A 199 5.21 -21.72 -8.11
N TYR A 200 5.72 -21.03 -9.13
CA TYR A 200 7.02 -20.35 -9.04
C TYR A 200 7.03 -19.25 -7.98
N ARG A 201 5.93 -18.50 -7.85
CA ARG A 201 5.80 -17.47 -6.81
C ARG A 201 5.76 -18.09 -5.41
N GLU A 202 5.03 -19.18 -5.21
CA GLU A 202 4.92 -19.88 -3.92
C GLU A 202 6.26 -20.48 -3.48
N THR A 203 7.00 -21.09 -4.40
CA THR A 203 8.34 -21.61 -4.13
C THR A 203 9.31 -20.48 -3.78
N LEU A 204 9.29 -19.37 -4.52
CA LEU A 204 10.12 -18.19 -4.22
C LEU A 204 9.79 -17.59 -2.85
N GLN A 205 8.50 -17.50 -2.51
CA GLN A 205 8.03 -17.04 -1.21
C GLN A 205 8.55 -17.97 -0.09
N SER A 206 8.45 -19.28 -0.29
CA SER A 206 8.97 -20.28 0.65
C SER A 206 10.49 -20.15 0.84
N CYS A 207 11.25 -19.93 -0.25
CA CYS A 207 12.69 -19.68 -0.18
C CYS A 207 13.03 -18.40 0.60
N SER A 208 12.25 -17.33 0.40
CA SER A 208 12.41 -16.08 1.15
C SER A 208 12.16 -16.27 2.64
N GLU A 209 11.10 -16.99 3.01
CA GLU A 209 10.79 -17.31 4.41
C GLU A 209 11.87 -18.18 5.06
N LEU A 210 12.39 -19.17 4.32
CA LEU A 210 13.55 -19.97 4.74
C LEU A 210 14.79 -19.09 4.95
N LEU A 211 15.08 -18.16 4.04
CA LEU A 211 16.21 -17.24 4.21
C LEU A 211 16.02 -16.33 5.43
N VAL A 212 14.82 -15.80 5.66
CA VAL A 212 14.51 -14.98 6.83
C VAL A 212 14.67 -15.77 8.13
N THR A 213 14.19 -17.01 8.18
CA THR A 213 14.34 -17.87 9.36
C THR A 213 15.80 -18.27 9.59
N LEU A 214 16.55 -18.56 8.53
CA LEU A 214 17.99 -18.80 8.58
C LEU A 214 18.76 -17.56 9.04
N LEU A 215 18.44 -16.38 8.52
CA LEU A 215 19.02 -15.11 8.97
C LEU A 215 18.73 -14.90 10.45
N LYS A 216 17.46 -14.98 10.88
CA LYS A 216 17.10 -14.86 12.30
C LYS A 216 17.85 -15.88 13.18
N LYS A 217 17.95 -17.13 12.74
CA LYS A 217 18.62 -18.19 13.51
C LYS A 217 20.13 -18.01 13.56
N TYR A 218 20.77 -17.69 12.45
CA TYR A 218 22.23 -17.63 12.36
C TYR A 218 22.78 -16.24 12.68
N TRP A 219 22.23 -15.16 12.12
CA TRP A 219 22.72 -13.81 12.44
C TRP A 219 22.48 -13.47 13.91
N LEU A 220 21.28 -13.70 14.45
CA LEU A 220 20.98 -13.28 15.82
C LEU A 220 21.79 -14.09 16.84
N ASN A 221 21.98 -15.39 16.62
CA ASN A 221 22.81 -16.22 17.49
C ASN A 221 24.31 -15.97 17.31
N LEU A 222 24.80 -15.81 16.08
CA LEU A 222 26.22 -15.57 15.82
C LEU A 222 26.62 -14.18 16.32
N GLN A 223 25.78 -13.18 16.11
CA GLN A 223 25.97 -11.82 16.61
C GLN A 223 25.93 -11.81 18.15
N ALA A 224 24.93 -12.44 18.77
CA ALA A 224 24.89 -12.55 20.23
C ALA A 224 26.11 -13.27 20.81
N LYS A 225 26.61 -14.32 20.14
CA LYS A 225 27.86 -15.01 20.53
C LYS A 225 29.07 -14.10 20.39
N LYS A 226 29.19 -13.35 19.29
CA LYS A 226 30.26 -12.39 19.05
C LYS A 226 30.25 -11.29 20.11
N ASP A 227 29.09 -10.71 20.38
CA ASP A 227 28.92 -9.66 21.37
C ASP A 227 29.25 -10.16 22.78
N ARG A 228 28.82 -11.39 23.13
CA ARG A 228 29.18 -12.02 24.40
C ARG A 228 30.69 -12.20 24.58
N ILE A 229 31.40 -12.63 23.53
CA ILE A 229 32.86 -12.76 23.56
C ILE A 229 33.51 -11.38 23.68
N SER A 230 33.03 -10.38 22.94
CA SER A 230 33.51 -9.01 22.99
C SER A 230 33.38 -8.42 24.40
N VAL A 231 32.21 -8.55 25.01
CA VAL A 231 31.95 -8.11 26.40
C VAL A 231 32.86 -8.85 27.38
N LYS A 232 33.01 -10.16 27.25
CA LYS A 232 33.91 -10.95 28.12
C LYS A 232 35.36 -10.47 28.00
N ASN A 233 35.84 -10.20 26.79
CA ASN A 233 37.19 -9.70 26.57
C ASN A 233 37.36 -8.28 27.13
N ALA A 234 36.39 -7.40 26.90
CA ALA A 234 36.40 -6.04 27.45
C ALA A 234 36.43 -6.08 28.99
N TRP A 235 35.63 -6.95 29.59
CA TRP A 235 35.60 -7.15 31.04
C TRP A 235 36.94 -7.68 31.57
N ALA A 236 37.53 -8.69 30.92
CA ALA A 236 38.86 -9.18 31.26
C ALA A 236 39.96 -8.11 31.12
N CYS A 237 39.86 -7.22 30.11
CA CYS A 237 40.76 -6.08 29.97
C CYS A 237 40.62 -5.11 31.17
N VAL A 238 39.39 -4.79 31.58
CA VAL A 238 39.13 -3.92 32.74
C VAL A 238 39.66 -4.54 34.03
N GLU A 239 39.48 -5.85 34.23
CA GLU A 239 40.05 -6.56 35.37
C GLU A 239 41.58 -6.51 35.36
N ASN A 240 42.20 -6.72 34.20
CA ASN A 240 43.65 -6.64 34.04
C ASN A 240 44.17 -5.23 34.35
N PHE A 241 43.55 -4.19 33.80
CA PHE A 241 43.93 -2.80 34.12
C PHE A 241 43.75 -2.47 35.59
N THR A 242 42.67 -2.96 36.22
CA THR A 242 42.45 -2.77 37.66
C THR A 242 43.53 -3.47 38.48
N ALA A 243 43.90 -4.70 38.11
CA ALA A 243 44.98 -5.43 38.76
C ALA A 243 46.34 -4.72 38.56
N LYS A 244 46.62 -4.21 37.35
CA LYS A 244 47.83 -3.45 37.05
C LYS A 244 47.91 -2.17 37.86
N LEU A 245 46.83 -1.37 37.89
CA LEU A 245 46.76 -0.15 38.71
C LEU A 245 46.98 -0.45 40.20
N ARG A 246 46.40 -1.53 40.72
CA ARG A 246 46.64 -1.95 42.12
C ARG A 246 48.10 -2.30 42.34
N SER A 247 48.72 -3.07 41.45
CA SER A 247 50.14 -3.42 41.52
C SER A 247 51.04 -2.19 41.53
N GLU A 248 50.81 -1.22 40.64
CA GLU A 248 51.56 0.04 40.60
C GLU A 248 51.36 0.87 41.88
N CYS A 249 50.11 0.97 42.38
CA CYS A 249 49.84 1.64 43.66
C CYS A 249 50.59 0.98 44.83
N PHE A 250 50.71 -0.36 44.85
CA PHE A 250 51.50 -1.05 45.87
C PHE A 250 53.00 -0.79 45.68
N SER A 251 53.52 -0.81 44.44
CA SER A 251 54.92 -0.47 44.14
C SER A 251 55.26 0.94 44.64
N LEU A 252 54.43 1.93 44.30
CA LEU A 252 54.60 3.32 44.75
C LEU A 252 54.60 3.44 46.27
N LYS A 253 53.71 2.70 46.96
CA LYS A 253 53.69 2.67 48.43
C LYS A 253 54.98 2.09 49.01
N CYS A 254 55.49 0.99 48.45
CA CYS A 254 56.74 0.37 48.88
C CYS A 254 57.95 1.29 48.63
N GLU A 255 57.98 2.00 47.51
CA GLU A 255 59.04 2.96 47.16
C GLU A 255 59.00 4.23 48.03
N THR A 256 57.80 4.72 48.35
CA THR A 256 57.60 5.92 49.18
C THR A 256 57.90 5.62 50.65
N TYR A 257 57.38 4.52 51.17
CA TYR A 257 57.49 4.11 52.57
C TYR A 257 58.50 2.99 52.76
N THR A 258 59.74 3.20 52.32
CA THR A 258 60.84 2.29 52.64
C THR A 258 61.08 2.28 54.15
N HIS A 259 61.46 1.13 54.71
CA HIS A 259 61.75 0.97 56.15
C HIS A 259 62.67 2.09 56.68
N GLN A 260 63.76 2.37 55.97
CA GLN A 260 64.70 3.42 56.31
C GLN A 260 64.05 4.82 56.38
N LYS A 261 63.16 5.15 55.42
CA LYS A 261 62.45 6.44 55.39
C LYS A 261 61.44 6.53 56.54
N VAL A 262 60.75 5.44 56.85
CA VAL A 262 59.78 5.39 57.95
C VAL A 262 60.51 5.52 59.30
N GLU A 263 61.61 4.81 59.51
CA GLU A 263 62.42 4.94 60.72
C GLU A 263 63.00 6.35 60.86
N ALA A 264 63.48 6.95 59.78
CA ALA A 264 63.96 8.34 59.79
C ALA A 264 62.83 9.31 60.18
N LEU A 265 61.63 9.17 59.59
CA LEU A 265 60.46 9.98 59.96
C LEU A 265 60.03 9.78 61.42
N GLN A 266 60.14 8.56 61.94
CA GLN A 266 59.86 8.27 63.36
C GLN A 266 60.88 8.94 64.28
N ARG A 267 62.18 8.90 63.94
CA ARG A 267 63.23 9.61 64.71
C ARG A 267 63.01 11.12 64.69
N ILE A 268 62.73 11.69 63.52
CA ILE A 268 62.41 13.13 63.39
C ILE A 268 61.18 13.47 64.25
N ARG A 269 60.14 12.62 64.23
CA ARG A 269 58.96 12.83 65.08
C ARG A 269 59.32 12.82 66.56
N LEU A 270 60.09 11.83 67.02
CA LEU A 270 60.52 11.75 68.42
C LEU A 270 61.35 12.97 68.84
N GLU A 271 62.30 13.39 68.01
CA GLU A 271 63.12 14.58 68.27
C GLU A 271 62.27 15.85 68.34
N ILE A 272 61.29 16.02 67.43
CA ILE A 272 60.35 17.14 67.48
C ILE A 272 59.49 17.08 68.75
N GLU A 273 59.00 15.91 69.14
CA GLU A 273 58.20 15.75 70.36
C GLU A 273 59.03 16.04 71.62
N GLU A 274 60.30 15.60 71.67
CA GLU A 274 61.21 15.89 72.77
C GLU A 274 61.55 17.38 72.85
N THR A 275 61.93 17.99 71.73
CA THR A 275 62.22 19.44 71.68
C THR A 275 61.00 20.29 72.00
N THR A 276 59.79 19.86 71.59
CA THR A 276 58.54 20.54 71.95
C THR A 276 58.30 20.45 73.45
N LYS A 277 58.45 19.27 74.07
CA LYS A 277 58.32 19.10 75.53
C LYS A 277 59.35 19.90 76.31
N GLN A 278 60.60 19.94 75.84
CA GLN A 278 61.65 20.77 76.46
C GLN A 278 61.27 22.25 76.41
N ARG A 279 60.83 22.75 75.26
CA ARG A 279 60.37 24.13 75.15
C ARG A 279 59.14 24.42 76.00
N GLU A 280 58.19 23.49 76.09
CA GLU A 280 57.04 23.63 76.99
C GLU A 280 57.47 23.71 78.46
N PHE A 281 58.46 22.91 78.85
CA PHE A 281 59.04 22.96 80.19
C PHE A 281 59.77 24.29 80.46
N GLU A 282 60.62 24.73 79.53
CA GLU A 282 61.32 26.03 79.62
C GLU A 282 60.33 27.20 79.69
N LEU A 283 59.26 27.16 78.89
CA LEU A 283 58.20 28.17 78.91
C LEU A 283 57.49 28.17 80.28
N SER A 284 57.20 26.98 80.82
CA SER A 284 56.62 26.84 82.16
C SER A 284 57.55 27.39 83.25
N ASP A 285 58.85 27.10 83.20
CA ASP A 285 59.84 27.60 84.15
C ASP A 285 59.97 29.13 84.07
N ILE A 286 60.09 29.70 82.87
CA ILE A 286 60.12 31.15 82.66
C ILE A 286 58.84 31.80 83.19
N ASN A 287 57.67 31.21 82.95
CA ASN A 287 56.41 31.71 83.50
C ASN A 287 56.40 31.69 85.03
N GLN A 288 56.95 30.64 85.65
CA GLN A 288 57.07 30.56 87.10
C GLN A 288 58.03 31.62 87.66
N GLN A 289 59.19 31.82 87.02
CA GLN A 289 60.13 32.87 87.38
C GLN A 289 59.50 34.25 87.24
N LEU A 290 58.79 34.52 86.13
CA LEU A 290 58.03 35.76 85.93
C LEU A 290 56.95 35.95 87.00
N ALA A 291 56.27 34.90 87.43
CA ALA A 291 55.32 34.97 88.53
C ALA A 291 56.00 35.34 89.85
N HIS A 292 57.19 34.79 90.13
CA HIS A 292 57.97 35.14 91.32
C HIS A 292 58.47 36.60 91.27
N TYR A 293 58.99 37.06 90.13
CA TYR A 293 59.36 38.47 89.95
C TYR A 293 58.16 39.41 90.11
N ARG A 294 56.97 39.01 89.65
CA ARG A 294 55.74 39.79 89.88
C ARG A 294 55.40 39.91 91.37
N GLN A 295 55.53 38.83 92.13
CA GLN A 295 55.33 38.86 93.59
C GLN A 295 56.35 39.78 94.28
N LEU A 296 57.63 39.62 93.95
CA LEU A 296 58.70 40.47 94.50
C LEU A 296 58.51 41.94 94.14
N GLY A 297 57.98 42.23 92.95
CA GLY A 297 57.61 43.60 92.54
C GLY A 297 56.59 44.24 93.48
N THR A 298 55.58 43.49 93.93
CA THR A 298 54.58 44.00 94.89
C THR A 298 55.18 44.25 96.28
N GLU A 299 56.10 43.39 96.72
CA GLU A 299 56.82 43.60 97.99
C GLU A 299 57.75 44.82 97.91
N PHE A 300 58.45 44.99 96.79
CA PHE A 300 59.31 46.15 96.56
C PHE A 300 58.50 47.45 96.51
N GLU A 301 57.32 47.42 95.89
CA GLU A 301 56.40 48.56 95.86
C GLU A 301 55.89 48.90 97.27
N ALA A 302 55.61 47.90 98.10
CA ALA A 302 55.25 48.10 99.51
C ALA A 302 56.40 48.72 100.33
N VAL A 303 57.63 48.21 100.16
CA VAL A 303 58.82 48.78 100.83
C VAL A 303 59.10 50.21 100.35
N ALA A 304 58.94 50.49 99.05
CA ALA A 304 59.09 51.84 98.51
C ALA A 304 58.03 52.80 99.09
N ALA A 305 56.80 52.34 99.29
CA ALA A 305 55.75 53.11 99.95
C ALA A 305 56.06 53.36 101.44
N GLU A 306 56.56 52.37 102.17
CA GLU A 306 57.00 52.54 103.57
C GLU A 306 58.18 53.51 103.68
N TYR A 307 59.18 53.39 102.79
CA TYR A 307 60.30 54.33 102.73
C TYR A 307 59.80 55.75 102.46
N GLY A 308 58.87 55.94 101.51
CA GLY A 308 58.21 57.22 101.24
C GLY A 308 57.53 57.81 102.49
N ASN A 309 56.76 56.98 103.20
CA ASN A 309 56.11 57.39 104.45
C ASN A 309 57.13 57.81 105.53
N VAL A 310 58.24 57.07 105.67
CA VAL A 310 59.31 57.40 106.62
C VAL A 310 60.02 58.69 106.20
N THR A 311 60.31 58.91 104.92
CA THR A 311 60.90 60.16 104.44
C THR A 311 59.98 61.35 104.66
N ASP A 312 58.67 61.18 104.46
CA ASP A 312 57.67 62.22 104.76
C ASP A 312 57.60 62.51 106.26
N HIS A 313 57.68 61.47 107.09
CA HIS A 313 57.73 61.62 108.55
C HIS A 313 59.01 62.32 109.01
N LEU A 314 60.16 61.99 108.42
CA LEU A 314 61.43 62.66 108.67
C LEU A 314 61.37 64.12 108.24
N GLN A 315 60.84 64.43 107.06
CA GLN A 315 60.64 65.81 106.61
C GLN A 315 59.71 66.58 107.53
N LYS A 316 58.61 65.96 108.01
CA LYS A 316 57.74 66.56 109.02
C LYS A 316 58.47 66.80 110.34
N GLN A 317 59.30 65.85 110.79
CA GLN A 317 60.09 66.00 112.00
C GLN A 317 61.16 67.08 111.87
N GLU A 318 61.89 67.14 110.75
CA GLU A 318 62.82 68.21 110.41
C GLU A 318 62.12 69.56 110.34
N TRP A 319 60.93 69.62 109.74
CA TRP A 319 60.08 70.81 109.74
C TRP A 319 59.67 71.21 111.16
N THR A 320 59.20 70.29 112.00
CA THR A 320 58.89 70.59 113.41
C THR A 320 60.12 70.98 114.22
N LEU A 321 61.30 70.41 113.96
CA LEU A 321 62.55 70.80 114.61
C LEU A 321 63.01 72.18 114.14
N ALA A 322 62.81 72.53 112.87
CA ALA A 322 63.03 73.88 112.37
C ALA A 322 62.06 74.87 113.03
N GLU A 323 60.79 74.51 113.21
CA GLU A 323 59.76 75.31 113.88
C GLU A 323 60.07 75.47 115.40
N ILE A 324 60.53 74.41 116.08
CA ILE A 324 60.96 74.44 117.48
C ILE A 324 62.23 75.28 117.64
N LYS A 325 63.21 75.18 116.73
CA LYS A 325 64.38 76.08 116.70
C LYS A 325 63.97 77.54 116.47
N LYS A 326 62.88 77.77 115.74
CA LYS A 326 62.30 79.11 115.53
C LYS A 326 61.58 79.62 116.80
N ASN A 327 60.94 78.73 117.57
CA ASN A 327 60.23 79.08 118.81
C ASN A 327 61.09 79.05 120.09
N THR A 328 62.27 78.44 120.10
CA THR A 328 63.24 78.50 121.23
C THR A 328 64.28 79.62 121.08
N GLY A 329 64.11 80.48 120.07
CA GLY A 329 64.88 81.70 119.86
C GLY A 329 64.17 82.99 120.30
N GLN A 330 62.98 82.91 120.91
CA GLN A 330 62.29 84.07 121.47
C GLN A 330 61.66 83.72 122.83
N GLU A 331 62.24 84.33 123.86
CA GLU A 331 61.73 84.59 125.22
C GLU A 331 61.82 83.49 126.29
#